data_AF-A0A0Q7ATB6-F1
#
_entry.id   AF-A0A0Q7ATB6-F1
#
_cell.length_a   1.000
_cell.length_b   1.000
_cell.length_c   1.000
_cell.angle_alpha   90.00
_cell.angle_beta   90.00
_cell.angle_gamma   90.00
#
_symmetry.space_group_name_H-M   'P 1'
#
loop_
_entity.id
_entity.type
_entity.pdbx_description
1 polymer ?
#
loop_
_entity_poly.entity_id
_entity_poly.type
_entity_poly.pdbx_seq_one_letter_code
_entity_poly.pdbx_strand_id
1 'polypeptide(L)'
;MAILLKENAALLEELQSKAFSESELGILDSYLLKIRRDGVSKHAEMKQRIDTLSENNTVIATLASSHAPYAKDENFRSEADKFQKYAAAWRDRWNSVMAVFMSGGTYAGSAVPFPSGFLRVVEEALPSHG
;
A
#
# COMPACT_ATOMS: atom_id res chain seq x y z
N MET A 1 12.92 0.14 8.88
CA MET A 1 11.55 -0.38 8.67
C MET A 1 10.48 0.53 9.27
N ALA A 2 10.54 0.91 10.56
CA ALA A 2 9.56 1.79 11.19
C ALA A 2 9.34 3.13 10.46
N ILE A 3 10.42 3.83 10.10
CA ILE A 3 10.36 5.10 9.34
C ILE A 3 9.60 4.89 8.01
N LEU A 4 9.98 3.88 7.24
CA LEU A 4 9.35 3.57 5.96
C LEU A 4 7.87 3.20 6.12
N LEU A 5 7.49 2.48 7.18
CA LEU A 5 6.08 2.20 7.50
C LEU A 5 5.28 3.46 7.81
N LYS A 6 5.88 4.44 8.51
CA LYS A 6 5.25 5.74 8.79
C LYS A 6 5.07 6.57 7.52
N GLU A 7 6.11 6.64 6.69
CA GLU A 7 6.04 7.32 5.38
C GLU A 7 4.95 6.70 4.50
N ASN A 8 4.85 5.37 4.51
CA ASN A 8 3.84 4.63 3.74
C ASN A 8 2.41 4.87 4.25
N ALA A 9 2.23 4.97 5.57
CA ALA A 9 0.94 5.33 6.18
C ALA A 9 0.54 6.77 5.84
N ALA A 10 1.47 7.73 5.90
CA ALA A 10 1.22 9.12 5.51
C ALA A 10 0.85 9.24 4.02
N LEU A 11 1.51 8.47 3.15
CA LEU A 11 1.21 8.43 1.72
C LEU A 11 -0.19 7.84 1.44
N LEU A 12 -0.62 6.83 2.21
CA LEU A 12 -1.97 6.29 2.15
C LEU A 12 -3.01 7.34 2.54
N GLU A 13 -2.79 8.07 3.64
CA GLU A 13 -3.69 9.15 4.09
C GLU A 13 -3.79 10.26 3.04
N GLU A 14 -2.66 10.65 2.44
CA GLU A 14 -2.63 11.63 1.36
C GLU A 14 -3.43 11.16 0.14
N LEU A 15 -3.22 9.92 -0.31
CA LEU A 15 -3.95 9.33 -1.44
C LEU A 15 -5.44 9.12 -1.16
N GLN A 16 -5.84 9.00 0.11
CA GLN A 16 -7.24 8.95 0.55
C GLN A 16 -7.90 10.33 0.67
N SER A 17 -7.11 11.41 0.65
CA SER A 17 -7.64 12.76 0.72
C SER A 17 -8.53 13.09 -0.48
N LYS A 18 -9.39 14.12 -0.32
CA LYS A 18 -10.31 14.57 -1.38
C LYS A 18 -9.60 15.07 -2.65
N ALA A 19 -8.30 15.36 -2.59
CA ALA A 19 -7.52 15.73 -3.77
C ALA A 19 -7.33 14.54 -4.72
N PHE A 20 -7.19 13.33 -4.16
CA PHE A 20 -6.85 12.13 -4.91
C PHE A 20 -7.99 11.11 -4.95
N SER A 21 -8.75 10.94 -3.86
CA SER A 21 -9.84 9.98 -3.79
C SER A 21 -11.21 10.63 -3.99
N GLU A 22 -12.08 9.93 -4.73
CA GLU A 22 -13.50 10.26 -4.76
C GLU A 22 -14.17 9.55 -3.56
N SER A 23 -14.99 10.29 -2.78
CA SER A 23 -15.63 9.77 -1.56
C SER A 23 -16.31 8.43 -1.87
N GLU A 24 -16.15 7.44 -1.00
CA GLU A 24 -16.61 6.05 -1.14
C GLU A 24 -15.74 5.10 -2.01
N LEU A 25 -14.78 5.61 -2.80
CA LEU A 25 -13.89 4.77 -3.60
C LEU A 25 -12.52 4.58 -2.92
N GLY A 26 -11.95 3.39 -3.09
CA GLY A 26 -10.56 3.11 -2.73
C GLY A 26 -9.59 3.83 -3.67
N ILE A 27 -8.33 4.01 -3.25
CA ILE A 27 -7.28 4.76 -3.98
C ILE A 27 -7.19 4.34 -5.46
N LEU A 28 -7.11 3.03 -5.74
CA LEU A 28 -6.93 2.53 -7.11
C LEU A 28 -8.21 2.67 -7.94
N ASP A 29 -9.38 2.49 -7.34
CA ASP A 29 -10.68 2.69 -7.97
C ASP A 29 -10.87 4.18 -8.34
N SER A 30 -10.50 5.09 -7.44
CA SER A 30 -10.46 6.54 -7.67
C SER A 30 -9.52 6.91 -8.82
N TYR A 31 -8.30 6.37 -8.83
CA TYR A 31 -7.35 6.61 -9.92
C TYR A 31 -7.90 6.13 -11.27
N LEU A 32 -8.45 4.91 -11.31
CA LEU A 32 -9.05 4.33 -12.51
C LEU A 32 -10.17 5.19 -13.08
N LEU A 33 -11.08 5.68 -12.22
CA LEU A 33 -12.16 6.57 -12.62
C LEU A 33 -11.64 7.90 -13.18
N LYS A 34 -10.65 8.49 -12.51
CA LYS A 34 -10.02 9.75 -12.91
C LYS A 34 -9.31 9.67 -14.26
N ILE A 35 -8.51 8.62 -14.51
CA ILE A 35 -7.82 8.45 -15.80
C ILE A 35 -8.79 8.14 -16.95
N ARG A 36 -9.96 7.56 -16.68
CA ARG A 36 -11.03 7.39 -17.68
C ARG A 36 -11.68 8.72 -18.06
N ARG A 37 -11.92 9.58 -17.08
CA ARG A 37 -12.57 10.87 -17.30
C ARG A 37 -11.64 11.87 -17.98
N ASP A 38 -10.41 11.97 -17.49
CA ASP A 38 -9.53 13.10 -17.79
C ASP A 38 -8.24 12.69 -18.56
N GLY A 39 -7.97 11.38 -18.65
CA GLY A 39 -6.75 10.83 -19.23
C GLY A 39 -5.61 10.63 -18.22
N VAL A 40 -4.68 9.72 -18.54
CA VAL A 40 -3.56 9.33 -17.66
C VAL A 40 -2.63 10.51 -17.35
N SER A 41 -2.34 11.36 -18.35
CA SER A 41 -1.38 12.45 -18.20
C SER A 41 -1.79 13.50 -17.16
N LYS A 42 -3.10 13.77 -17.01
CA LYS A 42 -3.62 14.73 -16.03
C LYS A 42 -3.53 14.23 -14.59
N HIS A 43 -3.31 12.93 -14.39
CA HIS A 43 -3.23 12.30 -13.07
C HIS A 43 -1.86 11.68 -12.81
N ALA A 44 -0.81 12.22 -13.43
CA ALA A 44 0.57 11.73 -13.30
C ALA A 44 1.10 11.81 -11.85
N GLU A 45 0.74 12.85 -11.09
CA GLU A 45 1.13 12.97 -9.69
C GLU A 45 0.52 11.85 -8.83
N MET A 46 -0.78 11.60 -8.99
CA MET A 46 -1.46 10.50 -8.30
C MET A 46 -0.82 9.16 -8.66
N LYS A 47 -0.50 8.97 -9.95
CA LYS A 47 0.23 7.77 -10.43
C LYS A 47 1.57 7.61 -9.72
N GLN A 48 2.39 8.66 -9.68
CA GLN A 48 3.71 8.61 -9.05
C GLN A 48 3.62 8.23 -7.57
N ARG A 49 2.65 8.79 -6.85
CA ARG A 49 2.40 8.47 -5.43
C ARG A 49 1.97 7.02 -5.24
N ILE A 50 1.12 6.51 -6.13
CA ILE A 50 0.71 5.10 -6.15
C ILE A 50 1.90 4.18 -6.47
N ASP A 51 2.77 4.56 -7.41
CA ASP A 51 4.00 3.83 -7.71
C ASP A 51 4.92 3.78 -6.47
N THR A 52 5.18 4.92 -5.83
CA THR A 52 5.98 5.00 -4.59
C THR A 52 5.38 4.13 -3.48
N LEU A 53 4.06 4.15 -3.30
CA LEU A 53 3.37 3.31 -2.32
C LEU A 53 3.59 1.80 -2.61
N SER A 54 3.50 1.41 -3.88
CA SER A 54 3.76 0.03 -4.33
C SER A 54 5.19 -0.43 -4.05
N GLU A 55 6.16 0.44 -4.35
CA GLU A 55 7.58 0.20 -4.16
C GLU A 55 7.90 0.07 -2.67
N ASN A 56 7.43 1.01 -1.85
CA ASN A 56 7.60 1.00 -0.40
C ASN A 56 6.99 -0.28 0.22
N ASN A 57 5.78 -0.67 -0.19
CA ASN A 57 5.16 -1.93 0.23
C ASN A 57 6.06 -3.14 -0.07
N THR A 58 6.66 -3.18 -1.26
CA THR A 58 7.56 -4.27 -1.68
C THR A 58 8.84 -4.29 -0.83
N VAL A 59 9.43 -3.12 -0.56
CA VAL A 59 10.64 -2.99 0.27
C VAL A 59 10.35 -3.41 1.71
N ILE A 60 9.26 -2.92 2.30
CA ILE A 60 8.86 -3.28 3.68
C ILE A 60 8.62 -4.78 3.79
N ALA A 61 7.89 -5.38 2.84
CA ALA A 61 7.63 -6.81 2.82
C ALA A 61 8.93 -7.63 2.75
N THR A 62 9.88 -7.22 1.90
CA THR A 62 11.19 -7.87 1.78
C THR A 62 11.99 -7.78 3.07
N LEU A 63 12.03 -6.59 3.70
CA LEU A 63 12.69 -6.40 4.99
C LEU A 63 12.03 -7.27 6.08
N ALA A 64 10.70 -7.33 6.12
CA ALA A 64 9.95 -8.14 7.05
C ALA A 64 10.25 -9.64 6.87
N SER A 65 10.29 -10.13 5.62
CA SER A 65 10.68 -11.52 5.31
C SER A 65 12.10 -11.84 5.74
N SER A 66 13.04 -10.90 5.55
CA SER A 66 14.44 -11.11 5.95
C SER A 66 14.61 -11.19 7.47
N HIS A 67 13.79 -10.46 8.23
CA HIS A 67 13.86 -10.40 9.68
C HIS A 67 13.05 -11.50 10.39
N ALA A 68 11.90 -11.90 9.83
CA ALA A 68 10.94 -12.81 10.47
C ALA A 68 11.55 -14.14 10.97
N PRO A 69 12.47 -14.82 10.26
CA PRO A 69 13.10 -16.06 10.74
C PRO A 69 13.91 -15.89 12.04
N TYR A 70 14.43 -14.69 12.28
CA TYR A 70 15.26 -14.37 13.44
C TYR A 70 14.47 -13.69 14.58
N ALA A 71 13.23 -13.29 14.30
CA ALA A 71 12.34 -12.68 15.29
C ALA A 71 11.89 -13.75 16.30
N LYS A 72 12.17 -13.48 17.59
CA LYS A 72 11.67 -14.28 18.71
C LYS A 72 10.20 -14.03 19.01
N ASP A 73 9.71 -12.85 18.65
CA ASP A 73 8.33 -12.44 18.86
C ASP A 73 7.39 -13.04 17.80
N GLU A 74 6.40 -13.81 18.25
CA GLU A 74 5.39 -14.40 17.38
C GLU A 74 4.45 -13.36 16.78
N ASN A 75 4.20 -12.25 17.49
CA ASN A 75 3.36 -11.15 17.00
C ASN A 75 4.03 -10.47 15.82
N PHE A 76 5.35 -10.20 15.90
CA PHE A 76 6.11 -9.70 14.75
C PHE A 76 5.95 -10.61 13.52
N ARG A 77 6.13 -11.93 13.68
CA ARG A 77 6.03 -12.88 12.56
C ARG A 77 4.63 -12.90 11.95
N SER A 78 3.59 -12.91 12.79
CA SER A 78 2.19 -12.89 12.37
C SER A 78 1.83 -11.61 11.60
N GLU A 79 2.22 -10.44 12.11
CA GLU A 79 1.97 -9.17 11.44
C GLU A 79 2.83 -8.98 10.19
N ALA A 80 4.05 -9.50 10.16
CA ALA A 80 4.90 -9.53 8.96
C ALA A 80 4.25 -10.33 7.82
N ASP A 81 3.67 -11.50 8.12
CA ASP A 81 2.94 -12.33 7.13
C ASP A 81 1.69 -11.58 6.60
N LYS A 82 0.93 -10.92 7.47
CA LYS A 82 -0.20 -10.07 7.05
C LYS A 82 0.26 -8.94 6.14
N PHE A 83 1.36 -8.26 6.48
CA PHE A 83 1.91 -7.20 5.65
C PHE A 83 2.39 -7.72 4.29
N GLN A 84 3.04 -8.88 4.24
CA GLN A 84 3.47 -9.49 2.98
C GLN A 84 2.28 -9.80 2.06
N LYS A 85 1.20 -10.38 2.60
CA LYS A 85 -0.03 -10.65 1.85
C LYS A 85 -0.67 -9.36 1.35
N TYR A 86 -0.72 -8.33 2.20
CA TYR A 86 -1.19 -6.99 1.82
C TYR A 86 -0.36 -6.41 0.66
N ALA A 87 0.96 -6.41 0.79
CA ALA A 87 1.87 -5.83 -0.22
C ALA A 87 1.73 -6.55 -1.57
N ALA A 88 1.65 -7.88 -1.56
CA ALA A 88 1.44 -8.68 -2.77
C ALA A 88 0.08 -8.36 -3.42
N ALA A 89 -1.01 -8.41 -2.66
CA ALA A 89 -2.34 -8.14 -3.19
C ALA A 89 -2.49 -6.71 -3.72
N TRP A 90 -1.90 -5.73 -3.02
CA TRP A 90 -1.91 -4.33 -3.43
C TRP A 90 -1.14 -4.17 -4.75
N ARG A 91 0.08 -4.73 -4.86
CA ARG A 91 0.92 -4.65 -6.06
C ARG A 91 0.24 -5.32 -7.25
N ASP A 92 -0.35 -6.51 -7.06
CA ASP A 92 -1.02 -7.24 -8.13
C ASP A 92 -2.24 -6.45 -8.64
N ARG A 93 -2.99 -5.81 -7.72
CA ARG A 93 -4.08 -4.91 -8.09
C ARG A 93 -3.56 -3.70 -8.86
N TRP A 94 -2.47 -3.07 -8.43
CA TRP A 94 -1.87 -1.95 -9.15
C TRP A 94 -1.39 -2.33 -10.56
N ASN A 95 -0.67 -3.44 -10.70
CA ASN A 95 -0.20 -3.94 -12.00
C ASN A 95 -1.36 -4.25 -12.96
N SER A 96 -2.55 -4.58 -12.43
CA SER A 96 -3.74 -4.83 -13.23
C SER A 96 -4.45 -3.56 -13.71
N VAL A 97 -4.11 -2.36 -13.20
CA VAL A 97 -4.85 -1.11 -13.48
C VAL A 97 -5.03 -0.84 -14.97
N MET A 98 -3.97 -1.04 -15.76
CA MET A 98 -4.00 -0.75 -17.19
C MET A 98 -4.85 -1.77 -17.94
N ALA A 99 -4.81 -3.04 -17.53
CA ALA A 99 -5.67 -4.07 -18.10
C ALA A 99 -7.16 -3.79 -17.80
N VAL A 100 -7.48 -3.39 -16.57
CA VAL A 100 -8.84 -2.99 -16.17
C VAL A 100 -9.27 -1.72 -16.90
N PHE A 101 -8.38 -0.75 -17.08
CA PHE A 101 -8.62 0.45 -17.85
C PHE A 101 -8.99 0.12 -19.30
N MET A 102 -8.16 -0.66 -20.00
CA MET A 102 -8.34 -1.02 -21.41
C MET A 102 -9.60 -1.88 -21.66
N SER A 103 -9.98 -2.73 -20.71
CA SER A 103 -11.20 -3.55 -20.83
C SER A 103 -12.49 -2.80 -20.48
N GLY A 104 -12.39 -1.57 -19.96
CA GLY A 104 -13.54 -0.82 -19.44
C GLY A 104 -14.15 -1.40 -18.15
N GLY A 105 -13.49 -2.36 -17.49
CA GLY A 105 -14.02 -3.08 -16.33
C GLY A 105 -13.92 -2.33 -14.99
N THR A 106 -14.10 -3.04 -13.88
CA THR A 106 -13.82 -2.54 -12.52
C THR A 106 -12.95 -3.54 -11.79
N TYR A 107 -12.35 -3.14 -10.67
CA TYR A 107 -11.64 -4.09 -9.84
C TYR A 107 -12.61 -5.11 -9.21
N ALA A 108 -12.18 -6.37 -9.17
CA ALA A 108 -12.89 -7.39 -8.43
C ALA A 108 -12.60 -7.26 -6.93
N GLY A 109 -13.65 -7.17 -6.11
CA GLY A 109 -13.55 -7.13 -4.66
C GLY A 109 -13.12 -5.78 -4.07
N SER A 110 -13.30 -5.67 -2.75
CA SER A 110 -13.00 -4.46 -1.99
C SER A 110 -11.52 -4.08 -2.00
N ALA A 111 -11.22 -2.82 -1.67
CA ALA A 111 -9.86 -2.35 -1.49
C ALA A 111 -9.12 -3.18 -0.42
N VAL A 112 -7.82 -3.38 -0.62
CA VAL A 112 -6.97 -4.13 0.32
C VAL A 112 -6.66 -3.23 1.53
N PRO A 113 -7.13 -3.56 2.75
CA PRO A 113 -6.92 -2.69 3.92
C PRO A 113 -5.46 -2.73 4.37
N PHE A 114 -4.94 -1.57 4.79
CA PHE A 114 -3.59 -1.48 5.33
C PHE A 114 -3.49 -2.18 6.70
N PRO A 115 -2.53 -3.11 6.91
CA PRO A 115 -2.38 -3.82 8.17
C PRO A 115 -1.60 -2.98 9.19
N SER A 116 -2.29 -2.04 9.83
CA SER A 116 -1.71 -1.10 10.82
C SER A 116 -1.04 -1.78 12.02
N GLY A 117 -1.43 -3.02 12.34
CA GLY A 117 -0.81 -3.83 13.38
C GLY A 117 0.70 -4.03 13.19
N PHE A 118 1.18 -4.04 11.94
CA PHE A 118 2.60 -4.24 11.67
C PHE A 118 3.47 -3.05 12.08
N LEU A 119 3.01 -1.81 11.90
CA LEU A 119 3.75 -0.63 12.37
C LEU A 119 3.95 -0.69 13.88
N ARG A 120 2.89 -1.01 14.63
CA ARG A 120 2.95 -1.10 16.09
C ARG A 120 4.00 -2.11 16.56
N VAL A 121 3.98 -3.34 16.03
CA VAL A 121 4.95 -4.37 16.46
C VAL A 121 6.38 -4.04 16.06
N VAL A 122 6.58 -3.34 14.93
CA VAL A 122 7.93 -2.89 14.52
C VAL A 122 8.46 -1.80 15.46
N GLU A 123 7.60 -0.91 15.94
CA GLU A 123 7.98 0.09 16.94
C GLU A 123 8.29 -0.54 18.31
N GLU A 124 7.50 -1.52 18.73
CA GLU A 124 7.72 -2.25 19.99
C GLU A 124 8.97 -3.15 19.95
N ALA A 125 9.34 -3.67 18.78
CA ALA A 125 10.51 -4.53 18.59
C ALA A 125 11.84 -3.77 18.44
N LEU A 126 11.80 -2.46 18.14
CA LEU A 126 13.00 -1.62 18.07
C LEU A 126 13.28 -1.04 19.47
N PRO A 127 14.40 -1.37 20.13
CA PRO A 127 14.72 -0.73 21.40
C PRO A 127 14.85 0.77 21.17
N SER A 128 14.10 1.56 21.93
CA SER A 128 14.31 2.99 22.07
C SER A 128 15.78 3.19 22.42
N HIS A 129 16.58 3.71 21.49
CA HIS A 129 17.90 4.23 21.83
C HIS A 129 17.66 5.44 22.74
N GLY A 130 17.84 5.22 24.05
CA GLY A 130 18.00 6.26 25.05
C GLY A 130 19.37 6.92 24.95
#